data_AF-A0A7S4P1K8-F1
#
_entry.id   AF-A0A7S4P1K8-F1
#
_cell.length_a   1.000
_cell.length_b   1.000
_cell.length_c   1.000
_cell.angle_alpha   90.00
_cell.angle_beta   90.00
_cell.angle_gamma   90.00
#
_symmetry.space_group_name_H-M   'P 1'
#
loop_
_entity.id
_entity.type
_entity.pdbx_description
1 polymer ?
#
loop_
_entity_poly.entity_id
_entity_poly.type
_entity_poly.pdbx_seq_one_letter_code
_entity_poly.pdbx_strand_id
1 'polypeptide(L)'
;FQREDPTLRVAPNTETREFVIQGMGELHLEIYLERLRREYAVDTVVGKPTVNYREIITEKVTFDYTWKIQSGGAGQYALVRGYIEPLEVDLATDAGEKNEFKSTCKADEITENLQKSFQNYFLRTIFGNGPIIN
;
A
#
# COMPACT_ATOMS: atom_id res chain seq x y z
N PHE A 1 3.80 30.70 -12.95
CA PHE A 1 2.46 30.12 -12.68
C PHE A 1 1.95 30.29 -11.25
N GLN A 2 2.41 29.57 -10.21
CA GLN A 2 1.85 29.74 -8.84
C GLN A 2 2.00 31.16 -8.24
N ARG A 3 3.01 31.93 -8.68
CA ARG A 3 3.19 33.34 -8.27
C ARG A 3 2.35 34.33 -9.07
N GLU A 4 1.92 33.93 -10.27
CA GLU A 4 1.06 34.73 -11.15
C GLU A 4 -0.41 34.56 -10.78
N ASP A 5 -0.81 33.33 -10.45
CA ASP A 5 -2.18 32.98 -10.10
C ASP A 5 -2.22 32.17 -8.79
N PRO A 6 -2.76 32.77 -7.71
CA PRO A 6 -2.87 32.11 -6.40
C PRO A 6 -3.93 31.00 -6.37
N THR A 7 -4.77 30.89 -7.40
CA THR A 7 -5.81 29.85 -7.49
C THR A 7 -5.28 28.54 -8.07
N LEU A 8 -4.12 28.56 -8.73
CA LEU A 8 -3.43 27.36 -9.22
C LEU A 8 -2.59 26.73 -8.10
N ARG A 9 -2.96 25.54 -7.67
CA ARG A 9 -2.19 24.76 -6.69
C ARG A 9 -1.58 23.54 -7.34
N VAL A 10 -0.32 23.24 -7.00
CA VAL A 10 0.37 22.04 -7.46
C VAL A 10 0.91 21.34 -6.23
N ALA A 11 0.54 20.08 -6.06
CA ALA A 11 1.01 19.24 -4.97
C ALA A 11 1.62 17.95 -5.54
N PRO A 12 2.84 17.57 -5.12
CA PRO A 12 3.38 16.26 -5.46
C PRO A 12 2.64 15.18 -4.64
N ASN A 13 2.17 14.13 -5.30
CA ASN A 13 1.68 12.93 -4.62
C ASN A 13 2.87 11.97 -4.41
N THR A 14 3.26 11.74 -3.16
CA THR A 14 4.41 10.88 -2.80
C THR A 14 4.18 9.41 -3.09
N GLU A 15 2.92 8.96 -3.13
CA GLU A 15 2.56 7.56 -3.34
C GLU A 15 2.53 7.21 -4.83
N THR A 16 1.90 8.05 -5.67
CA THR A 16 1.82 7.82 -7.13
C THR A 16 3.01 8.39 -7.91
N ARG A 17 3.81 9.25 -7.29
CA ARG A 17 4.89 10.04 -7.93
C ARG A 17 4.39 10.92 -9.08
N GLU A 18 3.11 11.28 -9.03
CA GLU A 18 2.47 12.19 -9.98
C GLU A 18 2.33 13.58 -9.37
N PHE A 19 2.22 14.61 -10.21
CA PHE A 19 1.87 15.95 -9.78
C PHE A 19 0.36 16.16 -9.93
N VAL A 20 -0.30 16.48 -8.81
CA VAL A 20 -1.71 16.85 -8.82
C VAL A 20 -1.81 18.37 -8.97
N ILE A 21 -2.41 18.80 -10.08
CA ILE A 21 -2.67 20.21 -10.39
C ILE A 21 -4.14 20.50 -10.10
N GLN A 22 -4.40 21.55 -9.33
CA GLN A 22 -5.73 22.00 -8.94
C GLN A 22 -5.94 23.43 -9.44
N GLY A 23 -7.15 23.70 -9.95
CA GLY A 23 -7.56 25.01 -10.40
C GLY A 23 -9.08 25.18 -10.32
N MET A 24 -9.56 26.35 -10.69
CA MET A 24 -10.98 26.73 -10.65
C MET A 24 -11.91 25.91 -11.57
N GLY A 25 -11.37 25.19 -12.56
CA GLY A 25 -12.16 24.39 -13.48
C GLY A 25 -11.31 23.78 -14.61
N GLU A 26 -11.96 23.02 -15.48
CA GLU A 26 -11.31 22.31 -16.60
C GLU A 26 -10.63 23.28 -17.57
N LEU A 27 -11.36 24.30 -18.06
CA LEU A 27 -10.82 25.31 -18.96
C LEU A 27 -9.60 26.04 -18.37
N HIS A 28 -9.62 26.27 -17.06
CA HIS A 28 -8.51 26.90 -16.38
C HIS A 28 -7.25 26.01 -16.48
N LEU A 29 -7.38 24.71 -16.22
CA LEU A 29 -6.25 23.77 -16.35
C LEU A 29 -5.76 23.64 -17.80
N GLU A 30 -6.67 23.60 -18.78
CA GLU A 30 -6.32 23.52 -20.21
C GLU A 30 -5.46 24.70 -20.68
N ILE A 31 -5.83 25.93 -20.28
CA ILE A 31 -5.06 27.13 -20.62
C ILE A 31 -3.63 27.03 -20.04
N TYR A 32 -3.48 26.55 -18.81
CA TYR A 32 -2.15 26.40 -18.20
C TYR A 32 -1.32 25.28 -18.83
N LEU A 33 -1.94 24.20 -19.29
CA LEU A 33 -1.26 23.15 -20.06
C LEU A 33 -0.74 23.68 -21.39
N GLU A 34 -1.54 24.48 -22.10
CA GLU A 34 -1.07 25.16 -23.32
C GLU A 34 0.08 26.13 -23.04
N ARG A 35 0.00 26.91 -21.95
CA ARG A 35 1.08 27.83 -21.55
C ARG A 35 2.36 27.07 -21.20
N LEU A 36 2.28 25.98 -20.46
CA LEU A 36 3.44 25.11 -20.15
C LEU A 36 4.11 24.60 -21.43
N ARG A 37 3.31 24.19 -22.42
CA ARG A 37 3.80 23.72 -23.70
C ARG A 37 4.43 24.82 -24.55
N ARG A 38 3.82 26.02 -24.60
CA ARG A 38 4.29 27.14 -25.43
C ARG A 38 5.45 27.92 -24.83
N GLU A 39 5.40 28.21 -23.53
CA GLU A 39 6.38 29.06 -22.85
C GLU A 39 7.61 28.25 -22.39
N TYR A 40 7.41 26.99 -21.98
CA TYR A 40 8.46 26.17 -21.37
C TYR A 40 8.79 24.89 -22.14
N ALA A 41 8.14 24.65 -23.28
CA ALA A 41 8.33 23.45 -24.11
C ALA A 41 8.17 22.13 -23.33
N VAL A 42 7.32 22.11 -22.29
CA VAL A 42 7.06 20.92 -21.48
C VAL A 42 5.83 20.21 -22.03
N ASP A 43 6.02 19.04 -22.63
CA ASP A 43 4.91 18.13 -22.93
C ASP A 43 4.47 17.42 -21.65
N THR A 44 3.20 17.60 -21.28
CA THR A 44 2.58 17.02 -20.09
C THR A 44 1.53 16.00 -20.51
N VAL A 45 1.59 14.80 -19.93
CA VAL A 45 0.55 13.79 -20.13
C VAL A 45 -0.52 14.02 -19.07
N VAL A 46 -1.72 14.39 -19.51
CA VAL A 46 -2.86 14.61 -18.63
C VAL A 46 -3.72 13.37 -18.54
N GLY A 47 -4.10 13.04 -17.30
CA GLY A 47 -5.01 11.95 -16.97
C GLY A 47 -5.79 12.30 -15.71
N LYS A 48 -6.78 11.46 -15.39
CA LYS A 48 -7.46 11.54 -14.09
C LYS A 48 -6.46 11.19 -13.00
N PRO A 49 -6.48 11.90 -11.84
CA PRO A 49 -5.60 11.55 -10.73
C PRO A 49 -5.85 10.10 -10.32
N THR A 50 -4.77 9.35 -10.12
CA THR A 50 -4.85 7.98 -9.64
C THR A 50 -5.31 7.97 -8.19
N VAL A 51 -6.29 7.11 -7.88
CA VAL A 51 -6.79 6.91 -6.52
C VAL A 51 -5.96 5.82 -5.87
N ASN A 52 -5.36 6.13 -4.71
CA ASN A 52 -4.64 5.14 -3.93
C ASN A 52 -5.64 4.35 -3.11
N TYR A 53 -5.81 3.08 -3.46
CA TYR A 53 -6.65 2.17 -2.70
C TYR A 53 -5.90 1.69 -1.47
N ARG A 54 -6.62 1.60 -0.35
CA ARG A 54 -6.17 0.89 0.85
C ARG A 54 -7.08 -0.31 1.05
N GLU A 55 -6.48 -1.44 1.40
CA GLU A 55 -7.19 -2.70 1.57
C GLU A 55 -7.32 -3.02 3.05
N ILE A 56 -8.50 -3.49 3.45
CA ILE A 56 -8.78 -3.98 4.80
C ILE A 56 -9.36 -5.39 4.71
N ILE A 57 -9.09 -6.19 5.74
CA ILE A 57 -9.75 -7.48 5.91
C ILE A 57 -11.12 -7.19 6.55
N THR A 58 -12.18 -7.87 6.10
CA THR A 58 -13.54 -7.67 6.61
C THR A 58 -13.98 -8.73 7.61
N GLU A 59 -13.44 -9.94 7.50
CA GLU A 59 -13.86 -11.09 8.28
C GLU A 59 -12.67 -11.85 8.86
N LYS A 60 -12.92 -12.55 9.97
CA LYS A 60 -11.91 -13.41 10.58
C LYS A 60 -11.66 -14.64 9.70
N VAL A 61 -10.42 -14.84 9.29
CA VAL A 61 -10.01 -15.99 8.45
C VAL A 61 -8.99 -16.84 9.19
N THR A 62 -9.27 -18.14 9.31
CA THR A 62 -8.33 -19.13 9.85
C THR A 62 -7.55 -19.79 8.72
N PHE A 63 -6.25 -20.01 8.91
CA PHE A 63 -5.40 -20.72 7.95
C PHE A 63 -4.67 -21.89 8.61
N ASP A 64 -4.56 -23.00 7.86
CA ASP A 64 -3.78 -24.18 8.21
C ASP A 64 -2.95 -24.57 6.98
N TYR A 65 -1.64 -24.42 7.07
CA TYR A 65 -0.72 -24.79 6.02
C TYR A 65 0.35 -25.74 6.54
N THR A 66 0.51 -26.85 5.83
CA THR A 66 1.51 -27.86 6.14
C THR A 66 2.50 -27.97 4.99
N TRP A 67 3.74 -27.56 5.23
CA TRP A 67 4.87 -27.78 4.33
C TRP A 67 5.51 -29.12 4.65
N LYS A 68 5.49 -30.03 3.67
CA LYS A 68 6.12 -31.35 3.76
C LYS A 68 6.93 -31.59 2.50
N ILE A 69 8.25 -31.52 2.60
CA ILE A 69 9.15 -31.92 1.51
C ILE A 69 10.07 -33.02 2.02
N GLN A 70 10.12 -34.10 1.24
CA GLN A 70 11.00 -35.22 1.50
C GLN A 70 11.71 -35.63 0.20
N SER A 71 12.95 -35.17 0.03
CA SER A 71 13.83 -35.58 -1.07
C SER A 71 14.96 -36.46 -0.52
N GLY A 72 14.67 -37.75 -0.32
CA GLY A 72 15.70 -38.79 -0.13
C GLY A 72 16.55 -38.74 1.16
N GLY A 73 16.15 -37.98 2.19
CA GLY A 73 16.87 -37.86 3.47
C GLY A 73 16.00 -37.30 4.60
N ALA A 74 16.60 -36.65 5.62
CA ALA A 74 15.87 -35.94 6.67
C ALA A 74 14.95 -34.89 6.03
N GLY A 75 13.63 -35.12 6.11
CA GLY A 75 12.63 -34.26 5.47
C GLY A 75 12.50 -32.91 6.18
N GLN A 76 12.00 -31.93 5.44
CA GLN A 76 11.57 -30.65 5.99
C GLN A 76 10.08 -30.72 6.30
N TYR A 77 9.72 -30.42 7.55
CA TYR A 77 8.35 -30.35 8.01
C TYR A 77 8.12 -28.99 8.66
N ALA A 78 7.13 -28.25 8.20
CA ALA A 78 6.63 -27.07 8.89
C ALA A 78 5.10 -27.06 8.91
N LEU A 79 4.53 -26.79 10.08
CA LEU A 79 3.11 -26.59 10.26
C LEU A 79 2.88 -25.15 10.69
N VAL A 80 2.08 -24.41 9.93
CA VAL A 80 1.76 -23.01 10.17
C VAL A 80 0.24 -22.92 10.32
N ARG A 81 -0.21 -22.60 11.53
CA ARG A 81 -1.62 -22.43 11.87
C ARG A 81 -1.82 -21.09 12.54
N GLY A 82 -2.89 -20.41 12.17
CA GLY A 82 -3.23 -19.13 12.76
C GLY A 82 -4.58 -18.62 12.29
N TYR A 83 -4.89 -17.42 12.75
CA TYR A 83 -6.05 -16.67 12.29
C TYR A 83 -5.65 -15.22 12.08
N ILE A 84 -6.37 -14.56 11.20
CA ILE A 84 -6.28 -13.12 10.96
C ILE A 84 -7.67 -12.57 11.27
N GLU A 85 -7.72 -11.48 12.01
CA GLU A 85 -8.96 -10.78 12.33
C GLU A 85 -8.84 -9.30 12.02
N PRO A 86 -9.94 -8.65 11.61
CA PRO A 86 -9.93 -7.22 11.37
C PRO A 86 -9.80 -6.45 12.68
N LEU A 87 -9.01 -5.39 12.67
CA LEU A 87 -9.01 -4.38 13.72
C LEU A 87 -10.10 -3.34 13.44
N GLU A 88 -10.61 -2.73 14.49
CA GLU A 88 -11.54 -1.61 14.35
C GLU A 88 -10.76 -0.39 13.83
N VAL A 89 -11.04 0.00 12.58
CA VAL A 89 -10.39 1.13 11.93
C VAL A 89 -11.41 2.25 11.78
N ASP A 90 -11.09 3.43 12.30
CA ASP A 90 -11.82 4.64 11.94
C ASP A 90 -11.42 5.10 10.54
N LEU A 91 -12.25 4.75 9.56
CA LEU A 91 -12.06 5.06 8.13
C LEU A 91 -11.97 6.58 7.86
N ALA A 92 -12.40 7.43 8.79
CA ALA A 92 -12.37 8.88 8.61
C ALA A 92 -11.02 9.52 8.99
N THR A 93 -10.31 8.91 9.94
CA THR A 93 -9.10 9.51 10.55
C THR A 93 -7.82 8.83 10.08
N ASP A 94 -7.91 7.70 9.35
CA ASP A 94 -6.77 6.83 9.03
C ASP A 94 -5.92 6.50 10.27
N ALA A 95 -6.55 6.56 11.45
CA ALA A 95 -5.93 6.32 12.73
C ALA A 95 -6.47 4.98 13.23
N GLY A 96 -5.73 3.92 12.91
CA GLY A 96 -5.98 2.59 13.44
C GLY A 96 -5.08 2.30 14.64
N GLU A 97 -5.43 1.25 15.38
CA GLU A 97 -4.43 0.59 16.21
C GLU A 97 -3.42 -0.14 15.30
N LYS A 98 -2.13 -0.04 15.65
CA LYS A 98 -1.06 -0.68 14.88
C LYS A 98 -1.28 -2.18 14.80
N ASN A 99 -1.17 -2.73 13.59
CA ASN A 99 -1.23 -4.17 13.36
C ASN A 99 -0.20 -4.92 14.23
N GLU A 100 -0.67 -5.76 15.16
CA GLU A 100 0.18 -6.54 16.05
C GLU A 100 0.17 -8.02 15.65
N PHE A 101 1.32 -8.55 15.23
CA PHE A 101 1.48 -9.97 14.97
C PHE A 101 1.87 -10.72 16.24
N LYS A 102 0.90 -11.40 16.87
CA LYS A 102 1.18 -12.30 18.00
C LYS A 102 1.49 -13.70 17.47
N SER A 103 2.71 -14.17 17.72
CA SER A 103 3.11 -15.56 17.43
C SER A 103 3.28 -16.33 18.73
N THR A 104 2.76 -17.56 18.78
CA THR A 104 2.98 -18.49 19.89
C THR A 104 3.52 -19.78 19.31
N CYS A 105 4.74 -20.15 19.68
CA CYS A 105 5.43 -21.34 19.17
C CYS A 105 5.62 -22.33 20.31
N LYS A 106 5.37 -23.63 20.07
CA LYS A 106 5.74 -24.71 20.99
C LYS A 106 6.98 -25.42 20.47
N ALA A 107 8.09 -25.27 21.21
CA ALA A 107 9.40 -25.92 21.11
C ALA A 107 10.28 -25.62 19.86
N ASP A 108 11.58 -25.46 20.17
CA ASP A 108 12.78 -25.18 19.37
C ASP A 108 12.66 -24.42 18.05
N GLU A 109 12.88 -23.10 18.22
CA GLU A 109 13.43 -22.11 17.31
C GLU A 109 12.79 -21.99 15.91
N ILE A 110 11.58 -21.41 15.90
CA ILE A 110 11.30 -20.47 14.82
C ILE A 110 12.31 -19.31 14.96
N THR A 111 13.31 -19.28 14.08
CA THR A 111 14.27 -18.17 14.04
C THR A 111 13.51 -16.86 13.82
N GLU A 112 13.88 -15.79 14.53
CA GLU A 112 13.29 -14.45 14.37
C GLU A 112 13.28 -14.00 12.88
N ASN A 113 14.25 -14.47 12.10
CA ASN A 113 14.34 -14.26 10.66
C ASN A 113 13.15 -14.85 9.88
N LEU A 114 12.62 -16.01 10.29
CA LEU A 114 11.45 -16.62 9.65
C LEU A 114 10.18 -15.81 9.96
N GLN A 115 10.07 -15.25 11.17
CA GLN A 115 8.95 -14.38 11.54
C GLN A 115 8.95 -13.09 10.71
N LYS A 116 10.10 -12.43 10.60
CA LYS A 116 10.26 -11.23 9.75
C LYS A 116 10.00 -11.53 8.28
N SER A 117 10.51 -12.66 7.78
CA SER A 117 10.26 -13.10 6.40
C SER A 117 8.79 -13.37 6.14
N PHE A 118 8.11 -14.07 7.07
CA PHE A 118 6.68 -14.33 6.98
C PHE A 118 5.86 -13.05 7.00
N GLN A 119 6.14 -12.12 7.92
CA GLN A 119 5.46 -10.83 7.97
C GLN A 119 5.63 -10.05 6.66
N ASN A 120 6.87 -9.94 6.15
CA ASN A 120 7.14 -9.24 4.90
C ASN A 120 6.45 -9.92 3.69
N TYR A 121 6.47 -11.25 3.64
CA TYR A 121 5.86 -12.00 2.56
C TYR A 121 4.33 -11.96 2.61
N PHE A 122 3.76 -12.05 3.81
CA PHE A 122 2.33 -11.95 4.08
C PHE A 122 1.79 -10.58 3.64
N LEU A 123 2.45 -9.50 4.07
CA LEU A 123 2.10 -8.14 3.69
C LEU A 123 2.16 -7.93 2.17
N ARG A 124 3.17 -8.50 1.51
CA ARG A 124 3.35 -8.37 0.04
C ARG A 124 2.38 -9.23 -0.78
N THR A 125 2.00 -10.41 -0.28
CA THR A 125 1.21 -11.39 -1.05
C THR A 125 -0.27 -11.12 -0.95
N ILE A 126 -0.74 -10.73 0.24
CA ILE A 126 -2.17 -10.45 0.45
C ILE A 126 -2.55 -9.07 -0.07
N PHE A 127 -1.65 -8.08 0.07
CA PHE A 127 -1.93 -6.71 -0.32
C PHE A 127 -1.06 -6.34 -1.52
N GLY A 128 -1.63 -6.50 -2.71
CA GLY A 128 -0.92 -6.32 -3.97
C GLY A 128 -0.72 -4.85 -4.36
N ASN A 129 -1.52 -3.92 -3.83
CA ASN A 129 -1.67 -2.60 -4.45
C ASN A 129 -1.77 -1.38 -3.50
N GLY A 130 -1.60 -1.51 -2.18
CA GLY A 130 -1.66 -0.34 -1.29
C GLY A 130 -1.04 -0.54 0.10
N PRO A 131 -0.47 0.52 0.71
CA PRO A 131 -0.04 0.47 2.11
C PRO A 131 -1.23 0.35 3.06
N ILE A 132 -1.06 -0.41 4.14
CA ILE A 132 -2.08 -0.61 5.17
C ILE A 132 -2.29 0.68 5.97
N ILE A 133 -3.52 0.94 6.39
CA ILE A 133 -3.83 1.95 7.42
C ILE A 133 -3.17 1.48 8.72
N ASN A 134 -2.12 2.19 9.15
CA ASN A 134 -1.37 1.85 10.36
C ASN A 134 -2.09 2.31 11.64
#